data_AF-A0A382LER6-F1
#
_entry.id   AF-A0A382LER6-F1
#
_cell.length_a   1.000
_cell.length_b   1.000
_cell.length_c   1.000
_cell.angle_alpha   90.00
_cell.angle_beta   90.00
_cell.angle_gamma   90.00
#
_symmetry.space_group_name_H-M   'P 1'
#
loop_
_entity.id
_entity.type
_entity.pdbx_description
1 polymer ?
#
loop_
_entity_poly.entity_id
_entity_poly.type
_entity_poly.pdbx_seq_one_letter_code
_entity_poly.pdbx_strand_id
1 'polypeptide(L)'
;ALGIERGTRLLFHYKLHYFRKFLIAALCLVFLIPSVLNHSQNYQATTKIKYATMDESRKAHRHVQKKFSKNELLVIPVDDMALRRTLAPLIAEQMLHVFKNGRLDKITFIGHQDAQASYIHPHDNIYPAALPDTFVKVITNIGKVRIHRMNVKVSPLLPLEADMNFSQRWGKFRNPKISETETRDHSFLGKESWQINKKTQKDELIGSPFASQISLKDKSFILYGYAEKYRQESRAGLLLERDPQVFSLNQVFGVYQENKGDLVWERIHPFFFSRDHNPAGHFKWHIIFMLFPLNAGINKIQEALFLREKVSYFDGFQSYLLTPLSVEE
;
A
#
# COMPACT_ATOMS: atom_id res chain seq x y z
N ALA A 1 -25.44 -75.90 -28.04
CA ALA A 1 -24.71 -75.87 -26.75
C ALA A 1 -24.19 -74.44 -26.55
N LEU A 2 -24.88 -73.67 -25.71
CA LEU A 2 -24.40 -73.32 -24.36
C LEU A 2 -23.12 -72.47 -24.42
N GLY A 3 -23.23 -71.15 -24.21
CA GLY A 3 -22.04 -70.42 -23.80
C GLY A 3 -22.00 -68.90 -23.87
N ILE A 4 -22.93 -68.17 -24.52
CA ILE A 4 -22.76 -66.71 -24.69
C ILE A 4 -23.89 -65.86 -24.07
N GLU A 5 -25.05 -66.45 -23.77
CA GLU A 5 -26.17 -65.70 -23.16
C GLU A 5 -26.10 -65.51 -21.64
N ARG A 6 -25.07 -66.02 -20.96
CA ARG A 6 -24.89 -65.83 -19.50
C ARG A 6 -23.86 -64.77 -19.10
N GLY A 7 -23.16 -64.16 -20.05
CA GLY A 7 -22.17 -63.09 -19.76
C GLY A 7 -22.77 -61.68 -19.67
N THR A 8 -23.88 -61.42 -20.37
CA THR A 8 -24.47 -60.08 -20.49
C THR A 8 -25.44 -59.73 -19.36
N ARG A 9 -25.96 -60.72 -18.62
CA ARG A 9 -26.87 -60.50 -17.48
C ARG A 9 -26.18 -60.28 -16.13
N LEU A 10 -24.91 -60.66 -16.00
CA LEU A 10 -24.13 -60.51 -14.75
C LEU A 10 -23.32 -59.21 -14.67
N LEU A 11 -23.15 -58.50 -15.78
CA LEU A 11 -22.47 -57.19 -15.79
C LEU A 11 -23.39 -56.01 -15.45
N PHE A 12 -24.71 -56.21 -15.43
CA PHE A 12 -25.69 -55.13 -15.33
C PHE A 12 -26.18 -54.78 -13.92
N HIS A 13 -25.75 -55.48 -12.86
CA HIS A 13 -26.18 -55.15 -11.49
C HIS A 13 -25.05 -54.88 -10.49
N TYR A 14 -23.84 -55.40 -10.71
CA TYR A 14 -22.72 -55.20 -9.74
C TYR A 14 -21.74 -54.08 -10.12
N LYS A 15 -21.74 -53.62 -11.37
CA LYS A 15 -20.85 -52.53 -11.82
C LYS A 15 -21.51 -51.18 -11.96
N LEU A 16 -22.83 -51.04 -11.77
CA LEU A 16 -23.48 -49.75 -11.92
C LEU A 16 -23.01 -48.74 -10.85
N HIS A 17 -22.77 -49.19 -9.62
CA HIS A 17 -22.39 -48.30 -8.51
C HIS A 17 -20.92 -47.85 -8.60
N TYR A 18 -20.00 -48.73 -8.98
CA TYR A 18 -18.60 -48.36 -9.21
C TYR A 18 -18.42 -47.56 -10.49
N PHE A 19 -19.14 -47.89 -11.57
CA PHE A 19 -19.13 -47.11 -12.80
C PHE A 19 -19.74 -45.72 -12.58
N ARG A 20 -20.82 -45.59 -11.78
CA ARG A 20 -21.34 -44.26 -11.36
C ARG A 20 -20.30 -43.46 -10.59
N LYS A 21 -19.61 -44.07 -9.60
CA LYS A 21 -18.58 -43.36 -8.82
C LYS A 21 -17.39 -42.94 -9.70
N PHE A 22 -16.94 -43.80 -10.62
CA PHE A 22 -15.85 -43.49 -11.54
C PHE A 22 -16.27 -42.44 -12.58
N LEU A 23 -17.49 -42.52 -13.11
CA LEU A 23 -18.05 -41.54 -14.04
C LEU A 23 -18.26 -40.18 -13.36
N ILE A 24 -18.75 -40.15 -12.11
CA ILE A 24 -18.89 -38.91 -11.32
C ILE A 24 -17.52 -38.33 -11.00
N ALA A 25 -16.54 -39.15 -10.58
CA ALA A 25 -15.18 -38.68 -10.33
C ALA A 25 -14.51 -38.15 -11.61
N ALA A 26 -14.68 -38.83 -12.75
CA ALA A 26 -14.17 -38.39 -14.05
C ALA A 26 -14.89 -37.11 -14.53
N LEU A 27 -16.22 -37.00 -14.37
CA LEU A 27 -16.98 -35.79 -14.66
C LEU A 27 -16.53 -34.63 -13.76
N CYS A 28 -16.36 -34.85 -12.46
CA CYS A 28 -15.82 -33.85 -11.55
C CYS A 28 -14.40 -33.41 -11.96
N LEU A 29 -13.53 -34.33 -12.38
CA LEU A 29 -12.21 -34.00 -12.91
C LEU A 29 -12.33 -33.17 -14.21
N VAL A 30 -13.23 -33.56 -15.11
CA VAL A 30 -13.48 -32.87 -16.39
C VAL A 30 -14.18 -31.53 -16.20
N PHE A 31 -14.85 -31.26 -15.08
CA PHE A 31 -15.35 -29.92 -14.72
C PHE A 31 -14.30 -29.08 -13.97
N LEU A 32 -13.38 -29.72 -13.25
CA LEU A 32 -12.25 -29.04 -12.60
C LEU A 32 -11.15 -28.67 -13.59
N ILE A 33 -10.90 -29.46 -14.64
CA ILE A 33 -9.85 -29.20 -15.63
C ILE A 33 -10.09 -27.90 -16.42
N PRO A 34 -11.29 -27.61 -16.96
CA PRO A 34 -11.61 -26.33 -17.57
C PRO A 34 -11.62 -25.22 -16.54
N SER A 35 -12.04 -25.46 -15.29
CA SER A 35 -11.96 -24.43 -14.24
C SER A 35 -10.51 -24.03 -13.95
N VAL A 36 -9.60 -25.00 -13.80
CA VAL A 36 -8.17 -24.76 -13.55
C VAL A 36 -7.45 -24.21 -14.79
N LEU A 37 -7.77 -24.71 -15.99
CA LEU A 37 -7.20 -24.23 -17.25
C LEU A 37 -7.76 -22.86 -17.67
N ASN A 38 -9.03 -22.58 -17.41
CA ASN A 38 -9.63 -21.26 -17.65
C ASN A 38 -9.18 -20.26 -16.57
N HIS A 39 -8.93 -20.71 -15.33
CA HIS A 39 -8.27 -19.90 -14.32
C HIS A 39 -6.82 -19.63 -14.70
N SER A 40 -6.06 -20.63 -15.18
CA SER A 40 -4.67 -20.42 -15.62
C SER A 40 -4.58 -19.60 -16.91
N GLN A 41 -5.53 -19.75 -17.84
CA GLN A 41 -5.61 -18.94 -19.06
C GLN A 41 -6.07 -17.51 -18.75
N ASN A 42 -7.01 -17.29 -17.82
CA ASN A 42 -7.34 -15.94 -17.35
C ASN A 42 -6.19 -15.32 -16.52
N TYR A 43 -5.42 -16.12 -15.79
CA TYR A 43 -4.22 -15.66 -15.08
C TYR A 43 -3.06 -15.38 -16.05
N GLN A 44 -2.90 -16.18 -17.10
CA GLN A 44 -1.89 -15.98 -18.14
C GLN A 44 -2.26 -14.83 -19.11
N ALA A 45 -3.55 -14.66 -19.38
CA ALA A 45 -4.08 -13.56 -20.20
C ALA A 45 -4.03 -12.20 -19.46
N THR A 46 -3.95 -12.20 -18.13
CA THR A 46 -3.72 -10.99 -17.30
C THR A 46 -2.24 -10.70 -17.07
N THR A 47 -1.31 -11.62 -17.36
CA THR A 47 0.14 -11.40 -17.20
C THR A 47 0.82 -10.78 -18.43
N LYS A 48 0.65 -9.46 -18.62
CA LYS A 48 1.67 -8.65 -19.34
C LYS A 48 2.61 -7.91 -18.38
N ILE A 49 2.44 -8.06 -17.06
CA ILE A 49 3.34 -7.48 -16.07
C ILE A 49 4.49 -8.46 -15.85
N LYS A 50 5.68 -8.05 -16.27
CA LYS A 50 6.90 -8.81 -16.04
C LYS A 50 7.48 -8.40 -14.69
N TYR A 51 8.02 -9.36 -13.96
CA TYR A 51 8.58 -9.18 -12.63
C TYR A 51 10.10 -9.32 -12.64
N ALA A 52 10.76 -8.75 -11.64
CA ALA A 52 12.17 -8.98 -11.40
C ALA A 52 12.46 -10.46 -11.11
N THR A 53 13.66 -10.92 -11.46
CA THR A 53 14.20 -12.18 -10.95
C THR A 53 14.78 -12.00 -9.55
N MET A 54 14.92 -13.10 -8.79
CA MET A 54 15.56 -13.06 -7.47
C MET A 54 17.02 -12.59 -7.51
N ASP A 55 17.75 -12.86 -8.60
CA ASP A 55 19.13 -12.40 -8.76
C ASP A 55 19.18 -10.88 -9.00
N GLU A 56 18.36 -10.36 -9.92
CA GLU A 56 18.25 -8.91 -10.17
C GLU A 56 17.80 -8.18 -8.90
N SER A 57 16.85 -8.75 -8.17
CA SER A 57 16.36 -8.23 -6.90
C SER A 57 17.47 -8.13 -5.84
N ARG A 58 18.32 -9.16 -5.70
CA ARG A 58 19.49 -9.10 -4.79
C ARG A 58 20.53 -8.07 -5.23
N LYS A 59 20.76 -7.93 -6.54
CA LYS A 59 21.66 -6.92 -7.11
C LYS A 59 21.12 -5.50 -6.88
N ALA A 60 19.82 -5.29 -7.05
CA ALA A 60 19.14 -4.04 -6.74
C ALA A 60 19.27 -3.69 -5.25
N HIS A 61 19.02 -4.64 -4.35
CA HIS A 61 19.22 -4.45 -2.92
C HIS A 61 20.64 -3.98 -2.58
N ARG A 62 21.69 -4.66 -3.09
CA ARG A 62 23.08 -4.26 -2.87
C ARG A 62 23.39 -2.86 -3.42
N HIS A 63 22.84 -2.53 -4.59
CA HIS A 63 23.04 -1.23 -5.21
C HIS A 63 22.44 -0.11 -4.36
N VAL A 64 21.17 -0.27 -3.96
CA VAL A 64 20.41 0.69 -3.14
C VAL A 64 21.11 0.89 -1.80
N GLN A 65 21.44 -0.20 -1.09
CA GLN A 65 22.09 -0.15 0.22
C GLN A 65 23.44 0.59 0.19
N LYS A 66 24.19 0.48 -0.91
CA LYS A 66 25.49 1.13 -1.07
C LYS A 66 25.39 2.61 -1.46
N LYS A 67 24.41 2.98 -2.29
CA LYS A 67 24.40 4.28 -2.98
C LYS A 67 23.36 5.27 -2.46
N PHE A 68 22.30 4.82 -1.81
CA PHE A 68 21.14 5.67 -1.53
C PHE A 68 21.11 6.12 -0.06
N SER A 69 20.55 7.30 0.18
CA SER A 69 20.42 7.89 1.52
C SER A 69 19.38 7.13 2.33
N LYS A 70 19.50 7.14 3.67
CA LYS A 70 18.44 6.64 4.56
C LYS A 70 17.16 7.48 4.54
N ASN A 71 17.25 8.73 4.06
CA ASN A 71 16.10 9.63 3.91
C ASN A 71 15.48 9.56 2.51
N GLU A 72 15.76 8.51 1.74
CA GLU A 72 15.15 8.29 0.43
C GLU A 72 13.97 7.32 0.57
N LEU A 73 12.81 7.68 0.02
CA LEU A 73 11.65 6.80 0.00
C LEU A 73 11.71 5.88 -1.22
N LEU A 74 11.90 4.59 -0.98
CA LEU A 74 11.94 3.57 -2.03
C LEU A 74 10.57 2.98 -2.27
N VAL A 75 10.12 2.95 -3.50
CA VAL A 75 8.80 2.44 -3.89
C VAL A 75 8.97 1.29 -4.87
N ILE A 76 8.30 0.17 -4.61
CA ILE A 76 8.29 -0.97 -5.55
C ILE A 76 6.86 -1.46 -5.79
N PRO A 77 6.58 -2.09 -6.94
CA PRO A 77 5.30 -2.72 -7.21
C PRO A 77 4.88 -3.70 -6.12
N VAL A 78 3.60 -3.64 -5.73
CA VAL A 78 3.04 -4.49 -4.67
C VAL A 78 3.04 -5.98 -5.04
N ASP A 79 2.97 -6.31 -6.33
CA ASP A 79 2.90 -7.66 -6.87
C ASP A 79 4.27 -8.24 -7.28
N ASP A 80 5.34 -7.45 -7.31
CA ASP A 80 6.69 -7.96 -7.58
C ASP A 80 7.28 -8.69 -6.35
N MET A 81 7.01 -9.99 -6.27
CA MET A 81 7.41 -10.84 -5.16
C MET A 81 8.93 -10.94 -5.01
N ALA A 82 9.68 -10.87 -6.11
CA ALA A 82 11.13 -10.97 -6.06
C ALA A 82 11.72 -9.72 -5.40
N LEU A 83 11.31 -8.53 -5.84
CA LEU A 83 11.73 -7.27 -5.22
C LEU A 83 11.29 -7.20 -3.76
N ARG A 84 10.03 -7.55 -3.45
CA ARG A 84 9.53 -7.53 -2.07
C ARG A 84 10.29 -8.44 -1.13
N ARG A 85 10.63 -9.66 -1.58
CA ARG A 85 11.31 -10.63 -0.72
C ARG A 85 12.65 -10.09 -0.20
N THR A 86 13.37 -9.31 -1.00
CA THR A 86 14.72 -8.79 -0.67
C THR A 86 14.69 -7.36 -0.14
N LEU A 87 13.89 -6.47 -0.74
CA LEU A 87 13.91 -5.03 -0.47
C LEU A 87 12.94 -4.62 0.64
N ALA A 88 11.88 -5.38 0.93
CA ALA A 88 10.87 -4.93 1.89
C ALA A 88 11.42 -4.55 3.28
N PRO A 89 12.37 -5.30 3.89
CA PRO A 89 12.97 -4.88 5.16
C PRO A 89 13.69 -3.53 5.06
N LEU A 90 14.47 -3.31 4.00
CA LEU A 90 15.18 -2.05 3.77
C LEU A 90 14.21 -0.89 3.49
N ILE A 91 13.17 -1.14 2.70
CA ILE A 91 12.11 -0.17 2.41
C ILE A 91 11.40 0.25 3.71
N ALA A 92 11.05 -0.71 4.56
CA ALA A 92 10.43 -0.42 5.84
C ALA A 92 11.35 0.37 6.77
N GLU A 93 12.64 0.01 6.86
CA GLU A 93 13.63 0.78 7.62
C GLU A 93 13.71 2.23 7.15
N GLN A 94 13.77 2.47 5.83
CA GLN A 94 13.84 3.82 5.28
C GLN A 94 12.53 4.59 5.41
N MET A 95 11.37 3.93 5.24
CA MET A 95 10.07 4.52 5.54
C MET A 95 10.02 4.99 6.99
N LEU A 96 10.41 4.14 7.95
CA LEU A 96 10.47 4.49 9.37
C LEU A 96 11.45 5.65 9.63
N HIS A 97 12.61 5.65 8.98
CA HIS A 97 13.63 6.69 9.15
C HIS A 97 13.17 8.05 8.62
N VAL A 98 12.63 8.09 7.39
CA VAL A 98 12.01 9.28 6.80
C VAL A 98 10.89 9.77 7.73
N PHE A 99 10.05 8.84 8.18
CA PHE A 99 8.88 9.16 8.97
C PHE A 99 9.23 9.74 10.34
N LYS A 100 10.20 9.14 11.05
CA LYS A 100 10.65 9.59 12.39
C LYS A 100 11.42 10.90 12.36
N ASN A 101 12.19 11.14 11.30
CA ASN A 101 13.07 12.30 11.23
C ASN A 101 12.44 13.50 10.52
N GLY A 102 11.27 13.33 9.89
CA GLY A 102 10.60 14.39 9.15
C GLY A 102 11.42 14.89 7.97
N ARG A 103 12.29 14.03 7.44
CA ARG A 103 13.23 14.35 6.38
C ARG A 103 13.10 13.39 5.22
N LEU A 104 12.74 13.96 4.07
CA LEU A 104 12.70 13.28 2.79
C LEU A 104 13.67 13.98 1.84
N ASP A 105 14.68 13.24 1.37
CA ASP A 105 15.61 13.76 0.37
C ASP A 105 15.06 13.52 -1.05
N LYS A 106 14.60 12.29 -1.33
CA LYS A 106 14.27 11.79 -2.68
C LYS A 106 13.22 10.69 -2.64
N ILE A 107 12.53 10.45 -3.76
CA ILE A 107 11.65 9.29 -3.98
C ILE A 107 12.19 8.49 -5.17
N THR A 108 12.36 7.17 -5.00
CA THR A 108 12.91 6.29 -6.03
C THR A 108 12.04 5.06 -6.23
N PHE A 109 11.65 4.82 -7.48
CA PHE A 109 10.85 3.68 -7.92
C PHE A 109 11.76 2.58 -8.46
N ILE A 110 11.56 1.34 -8.01
CA ILE A 110 12.28 0.16 -8.49
C ILE A 110 11.25 -0.85 -8.98
N GLY A 111 11.34 -1.21 -10.26
CA GLY A 111 10.41 -2.16 -10.88
C GLY A 111 11.02 -2.80 -12.11
N HIS A 112 10.31 -3.75 -12.72
CA HIS A 112 10.71 -4.28 -14.01
C HIS A 112 10.67 -3.15 -15.07
N GLN A 113 11.58 -3.17 -16.04
CA GLN A 113 11.74 -2.14 -17.07
C GLN A 113 10.51 -1.96 -17.97
N ASP A 114 9.71 -3.01 -18.09
CA ASP A 114 8.45 -3.06 -18.86
C ASP A 114 7.22 -2.76 -17.96
N ALA A 115 7.43 -2.57 -16.66
CA ALA A 115 6.40 -2.03 -15.77
C ALA A 115 6.52 -0.50 -15.77
N GLN A 116 5.39 0.20 -15.87
CA GLN A 116 5.41 1.66 -15.71
C GLN A 116 5.85 2.00 -14.28
N ALA A 117 6.66 3.05 -14.12
CA ALA A 117 7.17 3.48 -12.80
C ALA A 117 6.03 3.80 -11.79
N SER A 118 4.84 4.04 -12.32
CA SER A 118 3.59 4.32 -11.63
C SER A 118 2.80 3.10 -11.17
N TYR A 119 3.23 1.89 -11.52
CA TYR A 119 2.52 0.68 -11.14
C TYR A 119 2.81 0.37 -9.66
N ILE A 120 2.03 1.03 -8.80
CA ILE A 120 2.23 1.06 -7.33
C ILE A 120 1.18 0.17 -6.62
N HIS A 121 0.13 -0.29 -7.31
CA HIS A 121 -1.00 -1.04 -6.72
C HIS A 121 -1.37 -2.32 -7.47
N PRO A 122 -1.90 -3.34 -6.76
CA PRO A 122 -2.42 -4.54 -7.38
C PRO A 122 -3.79 -4.29 -8.03
N HIS A 123 -3.82 -4.49 -9.36
CA HIS A 123 -4.87 -4.92 -10.30
C HIS A 123 -6.39 -4.74 -10.08
N ASP A 124 -6.90 -4.18 -8.99
CA ASP A 124 -8.34 -4.04 -8.80
C ASP A 124 -8.88 -2.80 -9.52
N ASN A 125 -8.88 -2.84 -10.87
CA ASN A 125 -9.66 -2.05 -11.85
C ASN A 125 -9.87 -0.53 -11.65
N ILE A 126 -9.20 0.10 -10.69
CA ILE A 126 -9.46 1.46 -10.26
C ILE A 126 -8.16 2.27 -10.47
N TYR A 127 -8.10 2.74 -11.71
CA TYR A 127 -7.28 3.82 -12.26
C TYR A 127 -5.78 3.56 -12.54
N PRO A 128 -5.38 3.48 -13.83
CA PRO A 128 -3.98 3.56 -14.23
C PRO A 128 -3.61 5.04 -14.44
N ALA A 129 -3.54 5.88 -13.42
CA ALA A 129 -2.78 7.11 -13.63
C ALA A 129 -1.31 6.77 -13.48
N ALA A 130 -0.59 6.92 -14.58
CA ALA A 130 0.84 6.97 -14.50
C ALA A 130 1.28 8.29 -13.87
N LEU A 131 2.31 8.26 -13.01
CA LEU A 131 3.18 9.41 -12.86
C LEU A 131 3.63 9.81 -14.26
N PRO A 132 3.44 11.07 -14.69
CA PRO A 132 3.84 11.48 -16.04
C PRO A 132 5.34 11.23 -16.21
N ASP A 133 5.76 10.77 -17.40
CA ASP A 133 7.16 10.42 -17.67
C ASP A 133 8.13 11.58 -17.38
N THR A 134 7.67 12.83 -17.49
CA THR A 134 8.44 14.03 -17.15
C THR A 134 8.84 14.13 -15.67
N PHE A 135 8.16 13.40 -14.77
CA PHE A 135 8.45 13.37 -13.34
C PHE A 135 9.40 12.25 -12.93
N VAL A 136 9.86 11.41 -13.86
CA VAL A 136 10.73 10.27 -13.54
C VAL A 136 11.96 10.25 -14.43
N LYS A 137 13.14 10.11 -13.81
CA LYS A 137 14.42 9.97 -14.50
C LYS A 137 15.00 8.60 -14.21
N VAL A 138 15.36 7.86 -15.26
CA VAL A 138 16.09 6.59 -15.10
C VAL A 138 17.47 6.89 -14.51
N ILE A 139 17.81 6.25 -13.39
CA ILE A 139 19.12 6.41 -12.75
C ILE A 139 20.05 5.23 -13.00
N THR A 140 19.51 4.02 -13.14
CA THR A 140 20.28 2.82 -13.49
C THR A 140 19.35 1.69 -13.95
N ASN A 141 19.91 0.74 -14.70
CA ASN A 141 19.30 -0.55 -14.99
C ASN A 141 20.12 -1.67 -14.35
N ILE A 142 19.46 -2.73 -13.89
CA ILE A 142 20.05 -3.94 -13.32
C ILE A 142 19.35 -5.14 -13.95
N GLY A 143 19.93 -5.68 -15.02
CA GLY A 143 19.21 -6.63 -15.87
C GLY A 143 17.93 -5.97 -16.41
N LYS A 144 16.78 -6.60 -16.17
CA LYS A 144 15.46 -6.07 -16.51
C LYS A 144 14.83 -5.25 -15.38
N VAL A 145 15.51 -5.02 -14.25
CA VAL A 145 15.05 -4.09 -13.22
C VAL A 145 15.51 -2.69 -13.57
N ARG A 146 14.57 -1.75 -13.64
CA ARG A 146 14.84 -0.33 -13.86
C ARG A 146 14.61 0.44 -12.58
N ILE A 147 15.58 1.28 -12.24
CA ILE A 147 15.48 2.18 -11.10
C ILE A 147 15.26 3.60 -11.64
N HIS A 148 14.13 4.19 -11.25
CA HIS A 148 13.75 5.56 -11.59
C HIS A 148 13.77 6.43 -10.35
N ARG A 149 14.22 7.66 -10.49
CA ARG A 149 14.12 8.68 -9.46
C ARG A 149 13.08 9.71 -9.83
N MET A 150 12.25 10.11 -8.88
CA MET A 150 11.33 11.22 -9.08
C MET A 150 12.13 12.51 -9.30
N ASN A 151 11.90 13.19 -10.42
CA ASN A 151 12.60 14.40 -10.82
C ASN A 151 11.97 15.64 -10.20
N VAL A 152 12.02 15.72 -8.87
CA VAL A 152 11.38 16.78 -8.08
C VAL A 152 12.31 17.35 -7.02
N LYS A 153 12.12 18.63 -6.73
CA LYS A 153 12.60 19.27 -5.52
C LYS A 153 11.61 18.97 -4.40
N VAL A 154 12.13 18.37 -3.33
CA VAL A 154 11.39 18.12 -2.09
C VAL A 154 11.48 19.36 -1.20
N SER A 155 10.35 19.83 -0.69
CA SER A 155 10.29 20.91 0.30
C SER A 155 9.30 20.53 1.39
N PRO A 156 9.63 20.69 2.69
CA PRO A 156 8.67 20.42 3.75
C PRO A 156 7.47 21.36 3.58
N LEU A 157 6.27 20.81 3.69
CA LEU A 157 5.02 21.58 3.59
C LEU A 157 4.34 21.69 4.97
N LEU A 158 4.19 20.55 5.65
CA LEU A 158 3.78 20.50 7.05
C LEU A 158 4.90 19.83 7.84
N PRO A 159 5.49 20.51 8.84
CA PRO A 159 6.59 19.94 9.60
C PRO A 159 6.12 18.65 10.29
N LEU A 160 7.06 17.71 10.44
CA LEU A 160 6.85 16.62 11.37
C LEU A 160 6.89 17.21 12.78
N GLU A 161 5.77 17.18 13.47
CA GLU A 161 5.71 17.49 14.89
C GLU A 161 5.70 16.14 15.64
N ALA A 162 6.81 15.83 16.31
CA ALA A 162 6.83 14.77 17.32
C ALA A 162 6.13 15.32 18.58
N ASP A 163 5.32 14.51 19.26
CA ASP A 163 4.46 14.98 20.35
C ASP A 163 3.53 16.12 19.89
N MET A 164 2.86 15.96 18.75
CA MET A 164 1.87 16.93 18.25
C MET A 164 0.90 17.29 19.36
N ASN A 165 0.73 18.59 19.59
CA ASN A 165 -0.50 19.08 20.20
C ASN A 165 -1.59 18.94 19.14
N PHE A 166 -2.22 17.76 19.06
CA PHE A 166 -3.21 17.47 18.02
C PHE A 166 -4.37 18.46 18.11
N SER A 167 -4.70 18.91 19.31
CA SER A 167 -5.71 19.95 19.53
C SER A 167 -5.33 21.31 18.91
N GLN A 168 -4.04 21.64 18.81
CA GLN A 168 -3.58 22.85 18.12
C GLN A 168 -3.71 22.73 16.60
N ARG A 169 -3.37 21.56 16.04
CA ARG A 169 -3.43 21.31 14.59
C ARG A 169 -4.85 21.10 14.05
N TRP A 170 -5.68 20.41 14.82
CA TRP A 170 -7.03 20.00 14.39
C TRP A 170 -8.15 20.80 15.06
N GLY A 171 -7.84 21.59 16.09
CA GLY A 171 -8.84 22.33 16.85
C GLY A 171 -9.82 21.41 17.56
N LYS A 172 -10.74 22.00 18.33
CA LYS A 172 -11.85 21.22 18.92
C LYS A 172 -12.86 20.85 17.84
N PHE A 173 -13.21 19.57 17.76
CA PHE A 173 -14.30 19.13 16.89
C PHE A 173 -15.64 19.75 17.30
N ARG A 174 -16.34 20.33 16.31
CA ARG A 174 -17.65 20.96 16.51
C ARG A 174 -18.77 19.94 16.79
N ASN A 175 -18.60 18.71 16.32
CA ASN A 175 -19.60 17.65 16.50
C ASN A 175 -19.45 17.03 17.90
N PRO A 176 -20.41 17.22 18.83
CA PRO A 176 -20.31 16.71 20.19
C PRO A 176 -20.35 15.18 20.29
N LYS A 177 -20.64 14.48 19.18
CA LYS A 177 -20.60 13.02 19.08
C LYS A 177 -19.20 12.49 18.76
N ILE A 178 -18.24 13.38 18.55
CA ILE A 178 -16.84 13.07 18.28
C ILE A 178 -16.03 13.69 19.40
N SER A 179 -15.18 12.88 20.03
CA SER A 179 -14.28 13.33 21.09
C SER A 179 -12.88 12.85 20.78
N GLU A 180 -11.91 13.69 21.09
CA GLU A 180 -10.50 13.42 20.92
C GLU A 180 -9.82 13.27 22.28
N THR A 181 -8.76 12.49 22.34
CA THR A 181 -7.93 12.34 23.52
C THR A 181 -6.51 12.00 23.07
N GLU A 182 -5.53 12.62 23.71
CA GLU A 182 -4.12 12.26 23.58
C GLU A 182 -3.85 11.13 24.59
N THR A 183 -3.48 9.95 24.10
CA THR A 183 -3.28 8.76 24.93
C THR A 183 -1.83 8.32 24.95
N ARG A 184 -1.37 7.85 26.11
CA ARG A 184 -0.05 7.24 26.33
C ARG A 184 -0.09 5.72 26.22
N ASP A 185 -1.28 5.14 26.11
CA ASP A 185 -1.43 3.68 26.04
C ASP A 185 -0.79 3.13 24.77
N HIS A 186 -0.85 3.93 23.69
CA HIS A 186 -0.27 3.66 22.39
C HIS A 186 0.42 4.90 21.87
N SER A 187 1.61 4.75 21.32
CA SER A 187 2.38 5.84 20.71
C SER A 187 3.30 5.29 19.63
N PHE A 188 3.41 6.02 18.52
CA PHE A 188 4.33 5.68 17.44
C PHE A 188 5.53 6.62 17.41
N LEU A 189 5.25 7.93 17.45
CA LEU A 189 6.24 9.00 17.57
C LEU A 189 6.02 9.73 18.89
N GLY A 190 7.07 9.86 19.69
CA GLY A 190 6.98 10.57 20.96
C GLY A 190 6.29 9.76 22.05
N LYS A 191 5.52 10.43 22.91
CA LYS A 191 4.90 9.91 24.15
C LYS A 191 3.41 9.63 24.03
N GLU A 192 2.73 10.34 23.14
CA GLU A 192 1.27 10.34 23.04
C GLU A 192 0.85 10.17 21.58
N SER A 193 -0.21 9.39 21.35
CA SER A 193 -0.90 9.35 20.05
C SER A 193 -2.30 9.92 20.15
N TRP A 194 -2.89 10.23 18.99
CA TRP A 194 -4.22 10.80 18.92
C TRP A 194 -5.27 9.72 18.78
N GLN A 195 -6.12 9.60 19.80
CA GLN A 195 -7.29 8.74 19.79
C GLN A 195 -8.55 9.56 19.52
N ILE A 196 -9.28 9.20 18.48
CA ILE A 196 -10.57 9.79 18.13
C ILE A 196 -11.66 8.77 18.40
N ASN A 197 -12.64 9.18 19.19
CA ASN A 197 -13.81 8.39 19.54
C ASN A 197 -15.05 8.99 18.90
N LYS A 198 -15.78 8.18 18.13
CA LYS A 198 -17.02 8.51 17.44
C LYS A 198 -18.18 7.71 18.05
N LYS A 199 -19.21 8.43 18.50
CA LYS A 199 -20.44 7.83 19.05
C LYS A 199 -21.47 7.45 17.99
N THR A 200 -21.34 7.97 16.76
CA THR A 200 -22.24 7.67 15.64
C THR A 200 -21.80 6.38 14.91
N GLN A 201 -22.76 5.73 14.24
CA GLN A 201 -22.48 4.63 13.31
C GLN A 201 -22.24 5.10 11.87
N LYS A 202 -22.52 6.37 11.57
CA LYS A 202 -22.34 6.95 10.23
C LYS A 202 -20.88 7.32 10.00
N ASP A 203 -20.41 7.21 8.77
CA ASP A 203 -19.12 7.74 8.35
C ASP A 203 -19.12 9.27 8.51
N GLU A 204 -18.02 9.82 9.00
CA GLU A 204 -17.86 11.25 9.23
C GLU A 204 -16.60 11.73 8.51
N LEU A 205 -16.72 12.82 7.76
CA LEU A 205 -15.59 13.53 7.16
C LEU A 205 -15.35 14.82 7.95
N ILE A 206 -14.17 14.96 8.53
CA ILE A 206 -13.78 16.13 9.31
C ILE A 206 -12.60 16.81 8.62
N GLY A 207 -12.79 18.06 8.19
CA GLY A 207 -11.68 18.91 7.76
C GLY A 207 -11.02 19.60 8.95
N SER A 208 -9.71 19.78 8.91
CA SER A 208 -8.98 20.62 9.86
C SER A 208 -9.46 22.07 9.76
N PRO A 209 -9.37 22.88 10.83
CA PRO A 209 -9.77 24.28 10.79
C PRO A 209 -8.87 25.14 9.89
N PHE A 210 -7.72 24.60 9.48
CA PHE A 210 -6.75 25.31 8.65
C PHE A 210 -6.83 24.83 7.20
N ALA A 211 -7.28 25.72 6.33
CA ALA A 211 -7.14 25.57 4.89
C ALA A 211 -5.99 26.46 4.41
N SER A 212 -5.10 25.90 3.61
CA SER A 212 -3.99 26.61 2.98
C SER A 212 -4.23 26.74 1.49
N GLN A 213 -3.64 27.77 0.89
CA GLN A 213 -3.68 28.00 -0.54
C GLN A 213 -2.25 28.10 -1.07
N ILE A 214 -1.93 27.31 -2.09
CA ILE A 214 -0.61 27.29 -2.70
C ILE A 214 -0.76 27.62 -4.18
N SER A 215 0.06 28.56 -4.67
CA SER A 215 0.17 28.88 -6.10
C SER A 215 1.38 28.17 -6.68
N LEU A 216 1.16 27.39 -7.74
CA LEU A 216 2.19 26.59 -8.40
C LEU A 216 2.30 26.98 -9.86
N LYS A 217 3.52 27.06 -10.38
CA LYS A 217 3.75 27.32 -11.81
C LYS A 217 3.43 26.10 -12.66
N ASP A 218 3.85 24.93 -12.18
CA ASP A 218 3.76 23.67 -12.90
C ASP A 218 2.97 22.63 -12.10
N LYS A 219 2.57 21.56 -12.78
CA LYS A 219 2.05 20.36 -12.14
C LYS A 219 3.04 19.92 -11.05
N SER A 220 2.53 19.57 -9.88
CA SER A 220 3.35 19.20 -8.72
C SER A 220 2.65 18.09 -7.94
N PHE A 221 3.25 17.63 -6.84
CA PHE A 221 2.61 16.67 -5.95
C PHE A 221 2.77 17.06 -4.49
N ILE A 222 1.88 16.58 -3.63
CA ILE A 222 2.11 16.52 -2.17
C ILE A 222 2.31 15.06 -1.80
N LEU A 223 3.39 14.77 -1.08
CA LEU A 223 3.50 13.53 -0.33
C LEU A 223 3.00 13.77 1.09
N TYR A 224 1.91 13.13 1.46
CA TYR A 224 1.33 13.18 2.80
C TYR A 224 1.60 11.86 3.53
N GLY A 225 2.16 11.95 4.73
CA GLY A 225 2.50 10.79 5.56
C GLY A 225 1.80 10.84 6.91
N TYR A 226 1.31 9.71 7.38
CA TYR A 226 0.81 9.55 8.75
C TYR A 226 0.88 8.08 9.19
N ALA A 227 0.81 7.82 10.49
CA ALA A 227 0.70 6.49 11.07
C ALA A 227 -0.72 6.26 11.58
N GLU A 228 -1.24 5.05 11.39
CA GLU A 228 -2.55 4.62 11.86
C GLU A 228 -2.45 3.24 12.52
N LYS A 229 -3.47 2.90 13.32
CA LYS A 229 -3.61 1.53 13.82
C LYS A 229 -3.75 0.56 12.64
N TYR A 230 -3.02 -0.56 12.69
CA TYR A 230 -3.13 -1.60 11.68
C TYR A 230 -4.57 -2.13 11.55
N ARG A 231 -5.05 -2.24 10.31
CA ARG A 231 -6.42 -2.64 9.92
C ARG A 231 -7.54 -1.70 10.34
N GLN A 232 -7.21 -0.52 10.87
CA GLN A 232 -8.19 0.55 10.99
C GLN A 232 -8.78 0.87 9.61
N GLU A 233 -10.07 1.19 9.55
CA GLU A 233 -10.72 1.67 8.31
C GLU A 233 -10.75 3.19 8.20
N SER A 234 -10.63 3.90 9.32
CA SER A 234 -10.55 5.36 9.34
C SER A 234 -9.21 5.85 8.79
N ARG A 235 -9.25 6.86 7.92
CA ARG A 235 -8.08 7.39 7.19
C ARG A 235 -7.90 8.87 7.46
N ALA A 236 -6.65 9.34 7.38
CA ALA A 236 -6.35 10.75 7.25
C ALA A 236 -5.95 11.08 5.81
N GLY A 237 -6.06 12.32 5.37
CA GLY A 237 -5.70 12.72 4.02
C GLY A 237 -5.83 14.22 3.80
N LEU A 238 -5.89 14.61 2.53
CA LEU A 238 -6.04 16.00 2.11
C LEU A 238 -7.32 16.15 1.27
N LEU A 239 -8.12 17.15 1.61
CA LEU A 239 -9.19 17.66 0.76
C LEU A 239 -8.58 18.65 -0.23
N LEU A 240 -8.89 18.42 -1.50
CA LEU A 240 -8.49 19.22 -2.64
C LEU A 240 -9.76 19.61 -3.41
N GLU A 241 -9.75 20.75 -4.10
CA GLU A 241 -10.96 21.25 -4.81
C GLU A 241 -11.49 20.29 -5.89
N ARG A 242 -10.65 19.36 -6.36
CA ARG A 242 -11.02 18.29 -7.29
C ARG A 242 -10.68 16.96 -6.65
N ASP A 243 -11.48 15.93 -6.93
CA ASP A 243 -11.22 14.56 -6.51
C ASP A 243 -9.96 14.04 -7.25
N PRO A 244 -8.78 14.07 -6.61
CA PRO A 244 -7.55 13.75 -7.29
C PRO A 244 -7.33 12.25 -7.22
N GLN A 245 -6.73 11.69 -8.26
CA GLN A 245 -6.24 10.34 -8.15
C GLN A 245 -5.05 10.29 -7.17
N VAL A 246 -5.29 9.76 -5.98
CA VAL A 246 -4.28 9.62 -4.92
C VAL A 246 -3.51 8.30 -5.09
N PHE A 247 -2.19 8.34 -4.91
CA PHE A 247 -1.34 7.15 -4.97
C PHE A 247 -0.84 6.78 -3.58
N SER A 248 -1.32 5.69 -2.98
CA SER A 248 -0.71 5.17 -1.76
C SER A 248 0.64 4.54 -2.10
N LEU A 249 1.71 4.92 -1.42
CA LEU A 249 3.05 4.36 -1.61
C LEU A 249 3.31 3.31 -0.53
N ASN A 250 3.81 2.14 -0.93
CA ASN A 250 4.25 1.07 -0.02
C ASN A 250 3.23 0.64 1.06
N GLN A 251 1.93 0.64 0.74
CA GLN A 251 0.86 0.38 1.71
C GLN A 251 0.88 -1.03 2.36
N VAL A 252 1.70 -1.95 1.87
CA VAL A 252 1.69 -3.36 2.32
C VAL A 252 3.09 -3.86 2.68
N PHE A 253 4.00 -2.96 3.10
CA PHE A 253 5.41 -3.31 3.34
C PHE A 253 5.69 -3.76 4.77
N GLY A 254 4.72 -3.63 5.67
CA GLY A 254 4.77 -4.16 7.01
C GLY A 254 4.11 -3.24 8.01
N VAL A 255 4.10 -3.69 9.25
CA VAL A 255 3.61 -2.96 10.41
C VAL A 255 4.69 -2.92 11.48
N TYR A 256 4.49 -2.07 12.46
CA TYR A 256 5.38 -1.87 13.58
C TYR A 256 4.62 -2.22 14.85
N GLN A 257 4.96 -3.35 15.44
CA GLN A 257 4.37 -3.79 16.69
C GLN A 257 5.02 -3.05 17.86
N GLU A 258 4.20 -2.54 18.78
CA GLU A 258 4.67 -1.99 20.04
C GLU A 258 5.19 -3.10 20.95
N ASN A 259 6.41 -2.97 21.46
CA ASN A 259 7.04 -3.90 22.38
C ASN A 259 7.86 -3.15 23.44
N LYS A 260 7.29 -2.95 24.64
CA LYS A 260 7.98 -2.37 25.82
C LYS A 260 8.75 -1.06 25.54
N GLY A 261 8.20 -0.18 24.70
CA GLY A 261 8.81 1.10 24.32
C GLY A 261 9.60 1.07 23.01
N ASP A 262 9.81 -0.11 22.42
CA ASP A 262 10.39 -0.28 21.09
C ASP A 262 9.33 -0.61 20.04
N LEU A 263 9.66 -0.35 18.77
CA LEU A 263 8.85 -0.71 17.61
C LEU A 263 9.53 -1.83 16.84
N VAL A 264 8.89 -3.00 16.79
CA VAL A 264 9.39 -4.16 16.05
C VAL A 264 8.69 -4.23 14.70
N TRP A 265 9.45 -4.15 13.61
CA TRP A 265 8.89 -4.30 12.27
C TRP A 265 8.49 -5.75 11.98
N GLU A 266 7.29 -5.93 11.44
CA GLU A 266 6.75 -7.20 10.98
C GLU A 266 6.30 -7.10 9.53
N ARG A 267 6.67 -8.12 8.75
CA ARG A 267 6.32 -8.20 7.34
C ARG A 267 4.83 -8.52 7.17
N ILE A 268 4.15 -7.75 6.32
CA ILE A 268 2.81 -8.07 5.82
C ILE A 268 2.92 -8.66 4.42
N HIS A 269 2.19 -9.75 4.18
CA HIS A 269 2.07 -10.34 2.86
C HIS A 269 0.90 -9.70 2.09
N PRO A 270 1.09 -9.24 0.83
CA PRO A 270 0.11 -8.44 0.11
C PRO A 270 -1.14 -9.21 -0.34
N PHE A 271 -1.07 -10.55 -0.32
CA PHE A 271 -2.18 -11.42 -0.73
C PHE A 271 -2.77 -12.25 0.42
N PHE A 272 -2.20 -12.16 1.63
CA PHE A 272 -2.66 -12.93 2.79
C PHE A 272 -3.12 -12.01 3.92
N PHE A 273 -4.01 -11.07 3.61
CA PHE A 273 -4.69 -10.26 4.61
C PHE A 273 -5.49 -11.11 5.63
N SER A 274 -5.79 -12.37 5.31
CA SER A 274 -6.65 -13.26 6.08
C SER A 274 -5.94 -14.25 7.00
N ARG A 275 -4.59 -14.35 6.99
CA ARG A 275 -3.88 -15.49 7.62
C ARG A 275 -2.97 -15.21 8.82
N ASP A 276 -2.95 -13.98 9.36
CA ASP A 276 -2.31 -13.78 10.65
C ASP A 276 -3.21 -14.30 11.77
N HIS A 277 -2.75 -15.41 12.37
CA HIS A 277 -3.12 -15.80 13.72
C HIS A 277 -2.74 -14.63 14.62
N ASN A 278 -3.73 -13.92 15.14
CA ASN A 278 -3.54 -12.85 16.11
C ASN A 278 -3.02 -13.50 17.41
N PRO A 279 -1.70 -13.51 17.71
CA PRO A 279 -1.25 -13.99 18.99
C PRO A 279 -1.47 -12.83 19.94
N ALA A 280 -2.60 -12.86 20.66
CA ALA A 280 -2.91 -12.05 21.83
C ALA A 280 -2.30 -10.61 21.87
N GLY A 281 -3.10 -9.60 21.56
CA GLY A 281 -3.12 -8.35 22.34
C GLY A 281 -2.10 -7.25 22.06
N HIS A 282 -1.21 -7.35 21.08
CA HIS A 282 -0.26 -6.26 20.81
C HIS A 282 -0.76 -5.23 19.80
N PHE A 283 -0.64 -3.94 20.14
CA PHE A 283 -0.97 -2.83 19.25
C PHE A 283 0.07 -2.73 18.13
N LYS A 284 -0.40 -2.49 16.90
CA LYS A 284 0.46 -2.40 15.71
C LYS A 284 0.15 -1.12 14.94
N TRP A 285 1.20 -0.41 14.57
CA TRP A 285 1.14 0.78 13.75
C TRP A 285 1.45 0.49 12.29
N HIS A 286 0.81 1.24 11.42
CA HIS A 286 1.01 1.19 9.98
C HIS A 286 1.32 2.58 9.45
N ILE A 287 2.47 2.75 8.81
CA ILE A 287 2.84 4.02 8.16
C ILE A 287 2.22 4.06 6.77
N ILE A 288 1.46 5.11 6.51
CA ILE A 288 0.86 5.40 5.20
C ILE A 288 1.57 6.61 4.60
N PHE A 289 1.99 6.49 3.35
CA PHE A 289 2.37 7.61 2.50
C PHE A 289 1.41 7.69 1.31
N MET A 290 0.91 8.87 1.01
CA MET A 290 0.01 9.14 -0.11
C MET A 290 0.53 10.29 -0.95
N LEU A 291 0.53 10.09 -2.25
CA LEU A 291 0.94 11.09 -3.21
C LEU A 291 -0.30 11.71 -3.86
N PHE A 292 -0.46 13.01 -3.68
CA PHE A 292 -1.59 13.80 -4.19
C PHE A 292 -1.12 14.67 -5.36
N PRO A 293 -1.66 14.50 -6.58
CA PRO A 293 -1.35 15.37 -7.70
C PRO A 293 -1.94 16.77 -7.50
N LEU A 294 -1.15 17.80 -7.82
CA LEU A 294 -1.54 19.20 -7.85
C LEU A 294 -1.43 19.76 -9.27
N ASN A 295 -2.35 20.64 -9.63
CA ASN A 295 -2.33 21.31 -10.93
C ASN A 295 -1.51 22.61 -10.85
N ALA A 296 -1.10 23.12 -12.01
CA ALA A 296 -0.64 24.49 -12.11
C ALA A 296 -1.76 25.47 -11.69
N GLY A 297 -1.37 26.61 -11.12
CA GLY A 297 -2.27 27.61 -10.58
C GLY A 297 -2.52 27.47 -9.08
N ILE A 298 -3.68 27.93 -8.65
CA ILE A 298 -4.08 27.98 -7.24
C ILE A 298 -4.65 26.62 -6.83
N ASN A 299 -4.11 26.04 -5.77
CA ASN A 299 -4.61 24.81 -5.15
C ASN A 299 -4.97 25.13 -3.69
N LYS A 300 -6.22 24.86 -3.30
CA LYS A 300 -6.61 24.87 -1.88
C LYS A 300 -6.44 23.48 -1.30
N ILE A 301 -5.80 23.41 -0.15
CA ILE A 301 -5.45 22.17 0.54
C ILE A 301 -5.93 22.29 1.99
N GLN A 302 -6.66 21.29 2.45
CA GLN A 302 -7.13 21.19 3.82
C GLN A 302 -6.89 19.76 4.30
N GLU A 303 -6.30 19.58 5.48
CA GLU A 303 -6.17 18.23 6.05
C GLU A 303 -7.54 17.70 6.44
N ALA A 304 -7.78 16.40 6.30
CA ALA A 304 -9.05 15.81 6.69
C ALA A 304 -8.91 14.39 7.24
N LEU A 305 -9.94 14.00 7.97
CA LEU A 305 -10.11 12.68 8.57
C LEU A 305 -11.42 12.11 8.07
N PHE A 306 -11.33 10.90 7.56
CA PHE A 306 -12.49 10.10 7.21
C PHE A 306 -12.64 9.00 8.26
N LEU A 307 -13.61 9.17 9.15
CA LEU A 307 -13.82 8.32 10.32
C LEU A 307 -14.93 7.31 10.05
N ARG A 308 -14.55 6.05 9.90
CA ARG A 308 -15.49 4.91 9.79
C ARG A 308 -15.72 4.23 11.12
N GLU A 309 -14.65 4.01 11.88
CA GLU A 309 -14.70 3.27 13.13
C GLU A 309 -15.12 4.13 14.32
N LYS A 310 -15.54 3.47 15.40
CA LYS A 310 -15.87 4.13 16.67
C LYS A 310 -14.64 4.65 17.41
N VAL A 311 -13.50 3.97 17.27
CA VAL A 311 -12.24 4.36 17.88
C VAL A 311 -11.18 4.30 16.80
N SER A 312 -10.42 5.38 16.62
CA SER A 312 -9.37 5.46 15.62
C SER A 312 -8.14 6.11 16.23
N TYR A 313 -6.97 5.62 15.83
CA TYR A 313 -5.67 6.10 16.29
C TYR A 313 -4.88 6.66 15.11
N PHE A 314 -4.27 7.81 15.34
CA PHE A 314 -3.40 8.48 14.38
C PHE A 314 -2.16 9.05 15.07
N ASP A 315 -1.05 9.11 14.33
CA ASP A 315 0.19 9.69 14.81
C ASP A 315 1.08 10.17 13.64
N GLY A 316 2.04 11.05 13.90
CA GLY A 316 3.15 11.41 12.99
C GLY A 316 2.78 12.03 11.65
N PHE A 317 1.73 12.85 11.61
CA PHE A 317 1.33 13.61 10.43
C PHE A 317 2.46 14.52 9.90
N GLN A 318 2.79 14.37 8.62
CA GLN A 318 3.80 15.19 7.94
C GLN A 318 3.46 15.33 6.46
N SER A 319 3.96 16.37 5.81
CA SER A 319 3.82 16.48 4.35
C SER A 319 4.97 17.21 3.68
N TYR A 320 5.16 16.87 2.41
CA TYR A 320 6.20 17.41 1.55
C TYR A 320 5.59 17.88 0.23
N LEU A 321 5.94 19.10 -0.19
CA LEU A 321 5.67 19.59 -1.52
C LEU A 321 6.77 19.10 -2.47
N LEU A 322 6.35 18.54 -3.60
CA LEU A 322 7.19 17.97 -4.64
C LEU A 322 7.00 18.77 -5.93
N THR A 323 7.92 19.70 -6.19
CA THR A 323 7.89 20.55 -7.39
C THR A 323 8.83 20.00 -8.45
N PRO A 324 8.48 20.04 -9.75
CA PRO A 324 9.35 19.52 -10.79
C PRO A 324 10.69 20.27 -10.81
N LEU A 325 11.78 19.52 -10.99
CA LEU A 325 13.06 20.12 -11.36
C LEU A 325 13.00 20.46 -12.85
N SER A 326 13.33 21.69 -13.22
CA SER A 326 13.46 22.07 -14.63
C SER A 326 14.37 21.07 -15.34
N VAL A 327 13.94 20.59 -16.51
CA VAL A 327 14.83 19.88 -17.42
C VAL A 327 15.80 20.96 -17.90
N GLU A 328 17.05 20.93 -17.43
CA GLU A 328 18.11 21.65 -18.13
C GLU A 328 18.16 21.03 -19.54
N GLU A 329 17.81 21.84 -20.54
CA GLU A 329 17.87 21.49 -21.96
C GLU A 329 19.30 21.18 -22.41
#